data_AF-A0A7X2MT02-F1
#
_entry.id   AF-A0A7X2MT02-F1
#
_cell.length_a   1.000
_cell.length_b   1.000
_cell.length_c   1.000
_cell.angle_alpha   90.00
_cell.angle_beta   90.00
_cell.angle_gamma   90.00
#
_symmetry.space_group_name_H-M   'P 1'
#
loop_
_entity.id
_entity.type
_entity.pdbx_description
1 polymer ?
#
loop_
_entity_poly.entity_id
_entity_poly.type
_entity_poly.pdbx_seq_one_letter_code
_entity_poly.pdbx_strand_id
1 'polypeptide(L)'
;AFNQVIRTLLNLVFEAADTASYPGISRALIALFSFMQGKELAGQERAIGSAGFAARQFTSDQRSQMVALIAAQEQSFITFREFADCAACESWQPLAQASRDIERLRRIACTGGRCDETGALHWFSLLSERLDQMKMLEDALTATLMQRCRAAIDQAQQQAAGTVVQGDSNFSLYVSGADWLPGAA
;
A
#
# COMPACT_ATOMS: atom_id res chain seq x y z
N ALA A 1 -12.53 1.58 12.35
CA ALA A 1 -11.33 1.33 13.19
C ALA A 1 -10.04 1.29 12.36
N PHE A 2 -9.89 0.40 11.37
CA PHE A 2 -8.68 0.28 10.52
C PHE A 2 -8.26 1.61 9.85
N ASN A 3 -9.23 2.36 9.33
CA ASN A 3 -9.02 3.69 8.71
C ASN A 3 -8.43 4.76 9.65
N GLN A 4 -8.66 4.67 10.97
CA GLN A 4 -8.21 5.68 11.94
C GLN A 4 -6.71 5.51 12.27
N VAL A 5 -6.30 4.27 12.55
CA VAL A 5 -4.91 3.91 12.83
C VAL A 5 -4.02 4.22 11.62
N ILE A 6 -4.56 4.06 10.41
CA ILE A 6 -3.86 4.34 9.16
C ILE A 6 -3.70 5.83 8.92
N ARG A 7 -4.71 6.67 9.21
CA ARG A 7 -4.55 8.13 9.17
C ARG A 7 -3.47 8.59 10.14
N THR A 8 -3.39 7.99 11.31
CA THR A 8 -2.35 8.31 12.29
C THR A 8 -0.96 7.89 11.81
N LEU A 9 -0.82 6.70 11.21
CA LEU A 9 0.45 6.24 10.63
C LEU A 9 0.88 7.07 9.41
N LEU A 10 -0.05 7.47 8.55
CA LEU A 10 0.21 8.38 7.44
C LEU A 10 0.67 9.74 7.95
N ASN A 11 -0.05 10.34 8.90
CA ASN A 11 0.36 11.60 9.50
C ASN A 11 1.75 11.51 10.12
N LEU A 12 2.06 10.43 10.83
CA LEU A 12 3.36 10.25 11.47
C LEU A 12 4.49 10.04 10.45
N VAL A 13 4.23 9.34 9.34
CA VAL A 13 5.22 9.23 8.25
C VAL A 13 5.38 10.55 7.49
N PHE A 14 4.30 11.30 7.25
CA PHE A 14 4.35 12.62 6.62
C PHE A 14 4.97 13.70 7.52
N GLU A 15 4.87 13.55 8.84
CA GLU A 15 5.48 14.43 9.83
C GLU A 15 6.96 14.09 10.09
N ALA A 16 7.33 12.80 10.02
CA ALA A 16 8.71 12.34 10.17
C ALA A 16 9.55 12.41 8.88
N ALA A 17 8.91 12.31 7.71
CA ALA A 17 9.56 12.52 6.43
C ALA A 17 9.26 13.95 5.98
N ASP A 18 10.27 14.81 6.03
CA ASP A 18 10.28 16.00 5.18
C ASP A 18 9.87 15.55 3.77
N THR A 19 8.69 15.99 3.29
CA THR A 19 7.97 15.32 2.19
C THR A 19 8.75 15.39 0.87
N ALA A 20 9.77 16.25 0.81
CA ALA A 20 10.76 16.33 -0.26
C ALA A 20 11.84 15.22 -0.21
N SER A 21 12.12 14.65 0.96
CA SER A 21 13.28 13.78 1.21
C SER A 21 13.06 12.32 0.78
N TYR A 22 11.83 11.77 0.82
CA TYR A 22 11.58 10.35 0.46
C TYR A 22 10.30 10.06 -0.36
N PRO A 23 10.13 10.62 -1.57
CA PRO A 23 8.95 10.40 -2.41
C PRO A 23 8.61 8.93 -2.69
N GLY A 24 9.62 8.05 -2.74
CA GLY A 24 9.43 6.62 -2.98
C GLY A 24 8.69 5.89 -1.85
N ILE A 25 8.85 6.33 -0.61
CA ILE A 25 8.15 5.74 0.55
C ILE A 25 6.67 6.13 0.53
N SER A 26 6.38 7.41 0.32
CA SER A 26 4.99 7.90 0.24
C SER A 26 4.22 7.21 -0.89
N ARG A 27 4.83 7.03 -2.08
CA ARG A 27 4.22 6.28 -3.19
C ARG A 27 3.95 4.82 -2.82
N ALA A 28 4.93 4.13 -2.23
CA ALA A 28 4.77 2.73 -1.81
C ALA A 28 3.66 2.57 -0.75
N LEU A 29 3.53 3.52 0.18
CA LEU A 29 2.47 3.56 1.18
C LEU A 29 1.08 3.71 0.55
N ILE A 30 0.92 4.68 -0.36
CA ILE A 30 -0.35 4.90 -1.05
C ILE A 30 -0.74 3.64 -1.84
N ALA A 31 0.21 3.05 -2.58
CA ALA A 31 -0.02 1.82 -3.33
C ALA A 31 -0.48 0.66 -2.42
N LEU A 32 0.29 0.36 -1.36
CA LEU A 32 -0.03 -0.71 -0.41
C LEU A 32 -1.41 -0.49 0.22
N PHE A 33 -1.69 0.72 0.68
CA PHE A 33 -2.97 1.02 1.32
C PHE A 33 -4.16 0.86 0.37
N SER A 34 -4.08 1.46 -0.82
CA SER A 34 -5.12 1.33 -1.84
C SER A 34 -5.36 -0.14 -2.20
N PHE A 35 -4.29 -0.93 -2.30
CA PHE A 35 -4.42 -2.37 -2.55
C PHE A 35 -5.12 -3.12 -1.40
N MET A 36 -4.72 -2.85 -0.15
CA MET A 36 -5.33 -3.44 1.04
C MET A 36 -6.81 -3.08 1.16
N GLN A 37 -7.18 -1.83 0.84
CA GLN A 37 -8.57 -1.39 0.80
C GLN A 37 -9.38 -2.17 -0.23
N GLY A 38 -8.86 -2.30 -1.45
CA GLY A 38 -9.51 -3.12 -2.49
C GLY A 38 -9.67 -4.58 -2.06
N LYS A 39 -8.66 -5.16 -1.39
CA LYS A 39 -8.72 -6.53 -0.84
C LYS A 39 -9.79 -6.70 0.24
N GLU A 40 -9.88 -5.76 1.17
CA GLU A 40 -10.90 -5.76 2.22
C GLU A 40 -12.31 -5.69 1.62
N LEU A 41 -12.52 -4.81 0.64
CA LEU A 41 -13.80 -4.69 -0.06
C LEU A 41 -14.15 -5.97 -0.84
N ALA A 42 -13.16 -6.66 -1.43
CA ALA A 42 -13.36 -7.98 -2.04
C ALA A 42 -13.71 -9.06 -1.00
N GLY A 43 -13.18 -8.96 0.22
CA GLY A 43 -13.57 -9.78 1.35
C GLY A 43 -15.05 -9.59 1.75
N GLN A 44 -15.51 -8.35 1.78
CA GLN A 44 -16.92 -8.01 2.03
C GLN A 44 -17.83 -8.47 0.89
N GLU A 45 -17.38 -8.31 -0.36
CA GLU A 45 -18.05 -8.85 -1.55
C GLU A 45 -18.27 -10.37 -1.40
N ARG A 46 -17.21 -11.11 -1.04
CA ARG A 46 -17.29 -12.55 -0.79
C ARG A 46 -18.34 -12.87 0.27
N ALA A 47 -18.35 -12.16 1.40
CA ALA A 47 -19.27 -12.42 2.50
C ALA A 47 -20.74 -12.19 2.11
N ILE A 48 -21.05 -11.05 1.48
CA ILE A 48 -22.42 -10.72 1.05
C ILE A 48 -22.88 -11.68 -0.05
N GLY A 49 -22.02 -11.96 -1.03
CA GLY A 49 -22.32 -12.91 -2.08
C GLY A 49 -22.60 -14.30 -1.54
N SER A 50 -21.79 -14.77 -0.57
CA SER A 50 -22.00 -16.08 0.06
C SER A 50 -23.35 -16.15 0.76
N ALA A 51 -23.74 -15.09 1.50
CA ALA A 51 -25.04 -15.03 2.16
C ALA A 51 -26.21 -15.04 1.15
N GLY A 52 -26.13 -14.24 0.08
CA GLY A 52 -27.18 -14.18 -0.94
C GLY A 52 -27.32 -15.48 -1.74
N PHE A 53 -26.20 -16.09 -2.14
CA PHE A 53 -26.22 -17.39 -2.83
C PHE A 53 -26.73 -18.52 -1.93
N ALA A 54 -26.35 -18.54 -0.65
CA ALA A 54 -26.86 -19.52 0.30
C ALA A 54 -28.38 -19.39 0.52
N ALA A 55 -28.89 -18.15 0.57
CA ALA A 55 -30.31 -17.87 0.64
C ALA A 55 -31.05 -18.07 -0.70
N ARG A 56 -30.33 -18.32 -1.81
CA ARG A 56 -30.83 -18.38 -3.19
C ARG A 56 -31.56 -17.11 -3.65
N GLN A 57 -31.38 -16.01 -2.94
CA GLN A 57 -32.00 -14.72 -3.22
C GLN A 57 -31.12 -13.59 -2.70
N PHE A 58 -31.13 -12.47 -3.42
CA PHE A 58 -30.47 -11.24 -3.00
C PHE A 58 -31.52 -10.16 -2.73
N THR A 59 -31.51 -9.57 -1.54
CA THR A 59 -32.38 -8.43 -1.22
C THR A 59 -32.00 -7.19 -2.04
N SER A 60 -32.88 -6.19 -2.13
CA SER A 60 -32.55 -4.89 -2.76
C SER A 60 -31.28 -4.26 -2.19
N ASP A 61 -31.11 -4.39 -0.87
CA ASP A 61 -30.01 -3.76 -0.14
C ASP A 61 -28.70 -4.50 -0.40
N GLN A 62 -28.72 -5.84 -0.39
CA GLN A 62 -27.56 -6.66 -0.76
C GLN A 62 -27.13 -6.42 -2.21
N ARG A 63 -28.08 -6.24 -3.13
CA ARG A 63 -27.77 -5.91 -4.54
C ARG A 63 -27.09 -4.56 -4.67
N SER A 64 -27.66 -3.53 -4.02
CA SER A 64 -27.09 -2.18 -4.01
C SER A 64 -25.69 -2.18 -3.37
N GLN A 65 -25.51 -2.91 -2.27
CA GLN A 65 -24.24 -3.05 -1.60
C GLN A 65 -23.20 -3.79 -2.45
N MET A 66 -23.59 -4.85 -3.16
CA MET A 66 -22.71 -5.57 -4.10
C MET A 66 -22.19 -4.63 -5.19
N VAL A 67 -23.06 -3.83 -5.81
CA VAL A 67 -22.67 -2.84 -6.82
C VAL A 67 -21.69 -1.82 -6.25
N ALA A 68 -21.99 -1.27 -5.07
CA ALA A 68 -21.12 -0.29 -4.41
C ALA A 68 -19.74 -0.87 -4.06
N LEU A 69 -19.67 -2.11 -3.59
CA LEU A 69 -18.41 -2.78 -3.28
C LEU A 69 -17.56 -3.02 -4.52
N ILE A 70 -18.16 -3.47 -5.62
CA ILE A 70 -17.45 -3.70 -6.89
C ILE A 70 -16.87 -2.38 -7.42
N ALA A 71 -17.66 -1.31 -7.42
CA ALA A 71 -17.19 0.02 -7.85
C ALA A 71 -16.07 0.57 -6.93
N ALA A 72 -16.21 0.42 -5.62
CA ALA A 72 -15.20 0.86 -4.67
C ALA A 72 -13.88 0.08 -4.82
N GLN A 73 -13.94 -1.23 -5.07
CA GLN A 73 -12.76 -2.03 -5.39
C GLN A 73 -12.03 -1.51 -6.63
N GLU A 74 -12.77 -1.25 -7.71
CA GLU A 74 -12.18 -0.74 -8.96
C GLU A 74 -11.45 0.59 -8.72
N GLN A 75 -12.06 1.51 -7.97
CA GLN A 75 -11.42 2.77 -7.59
C GLN A 75 -10.15 2.56 -6.78
N SER A 76 -10.17 1.65 -5.79
CA SER A 76 -8.99 1.31 -5.00
C SER A 76 -7.86 0.75 -5.88
N PHE A 77 -8.16 -0.11 -6.86
CA PHE A 77 -7.14 -0.69 -7.74
C PHE A 77 -6.66 0.29 -8.82
N ILE A 78 -7.46 1.29 -9.20
CA ILE A 78 -6.99 2.43 -10.03
C ILE A 78 -5.92 3.20 -9.27
N THR A 79 -6.22 3.65 -8.04
CA THR A 79 -5.25 4.38 -7.22
C THR A 79 -4.01 3.52 -6.92
N PHE A 80 -4.16 2.24 -6.60
CA PHE A 80 -3.00 1.35 -6.44
C PHE A 80 -2.06 1.41 -7.66
N ARG A 81 -2.59 1.28 -8.89
CA ARG A 81 -1.80 1.27 -10.13
C ARG A 81 -1.11 2.61 -10.43
N GLU A 82 -1.67 3.73 -10.00
CA GLU A 82 -1.05 5.06 -10.17
C GLU A 82 0.24 5.23 -9.35
N PHE A 83 0.29 4.56 -8.19
CA PHE A 83 1.38 4.72 -7.22
C PHE A 83 2.35 3.55 -7.15
N ALA A 84 1.90 2.35 -7.50
CA ALA A 84 2.71 1.13 -7.53
C ALA A 84 3.90 1.23 -8.50
N ASP A 85 4.93 0.44 -8.24
CA ASP A 85 6.05 0.27 -9.17
C ASP A 85 5.72 -0.77 -10.27
N CYS A 86 6.58 -0.84 -11.29
CA CYS A 86 6.36 -1.68 -12.46
C CYS A 86 6.20 -3.17 -12.08
N ALA A 87 7.05 -3.66 -11.17
CA ALA A 87 7.03 -5.05 -10.71
C ALA A 87 5.70 -5.41 -10.01
N ALA A 88 5.19 -4.51 -9.17
CA ALA A 88 3.88 -4.69 -8.55
C ALA A 88 2.73 -4.65 -9.57
N CYS A 89 2.78 -3.75 -10.55
CA CYS A 89 1.79 -3.67 -11.63
C CYS A 89 1.77 -4.92 -12.51
N GLU A 90 2.95 -5.46 -12.86
CA GLU A 90 3.09 -6.72 -13.60
C GLU A 90 2.51 -7.90 -12.81
N SER A 91 2.81 -7.96 -11.52
CA SER A 91 2.26 -9.00 -10.61
C SER A 91 0.74 -8.88 -10.46
N TRP A 92 0.18 -7.67 -10.53
CA TRP A 92 -1.25 -7.42 -10.46
C TRP A 92 -1.99 -7.73 -11.76
N GLN A 93 -1.34 -7.55 -12.92
CA GLN A 93 -1.96 -7.69 -14.24
C GLN A 93 -2.81 -8.97 -14.43
N PRO A 94 -2.38 -10.18 -14.04
CA PRO A 94 -3.21 -11.39 -14.17
C PRO A 94 -4.45 -11.39 -13.27
N LEU A 95 -4.46 -10.61 -12.18
CA LEU A 95 -5.55 -10.52 -11.20
C LEU A 95 -6.48 -9.32 -11.42
N ALA A 96 -6.06 -8.39 -12.29
CA ALA A 96 -6.72 -7.11 -12.51
C ALA A 96 -8.16 -7.26 -13.03
N GLN A 97 -8.39 -8.29 -13.84
CA GLN A 97 -9.73 -8.66 -14.28
C GLN A 97 -10.22 -9.86 -13.47
N ALA A 98 -11.44 -9.78 -12.97
CA ALA A 98 -12.06 -10.95 -12.37
C ALA A 98 -12.23 -12.04 -13.44
N SER A 99 -12.17 -13.30 -13.03
CA SER A 99 -12.43 -14.40 -13.95
C SER A 99 -13.85 -14.32 -14.52
N ARG A 100 -14.06 -14.91 -15.70
CA ARG A 100 -15.39 -14.95 -16.34
C ARG A 100 -16.45 -15.54 -15.41
N ASP A 101 -16.08 -16.50 -14.58
CA ASP A 101 -17.00 -17.12 -13.61
C ASP A 101 -17.38 -16.16 -12.48
N ILE A 102 -16.42 -15.39 -11.95
CA ILE A 102 -16.70 -14.36 -10.96
C ILE A 102 -17.62 -13.29 -11.56
N GLU A 103 -17.35 -12.80 -12.78
CA GLU A 103 -18.20 -11.80 -13.44
C GLU A 103 -19.62 -12.31 -13.71
N ARG A 104 -19.76 -13.59 -14.10
CA ARG A 104 -21.07 -14.22 -14.25
C ARG A 104 -21.84 -14.24 -12.93
N LEU A 105 -21.18 -14.62 -11.83
CA LEU A 105 -21.81 -14.66 -10.50
C LEU A 105 -22.12 -13.25 -9.97
N ARG A 106 -21.24 -12.26 -10.20
CA ARG A 106 -21.50 -10.85 -9.90
C ARG A 106 -22.75 -10.35 -10.62
N ARG A 107 -22.92 -10.70 -11.90
CA ARG A 107 -24.14 -10.35 -12.65
C ARG A 107 -25.39 -10.96 -12.02
N ILE A 108 -25.35 -12.23 -11.61
CA ILE A 108 -26.48 -12.88 -10.92
C ILE A 108 -26.78 -12.15 -9.60
N ALA A 109 -25.74 -11.89 -8.79
CA ALA A 109 -25.85 -11.20 -7.52
C ALA A 109 -26.47 -9.80 -7.69
N CYS A 110 -26.01 -9.01 -8.66
CA CYS A 110 -26.52 -7.65 -8.88
C CYS A 110 -27.92 -7.60 -9.50
N THR A 111 -28.31 -8.58 -10.33
CA THR A 111 -29.60 -8.56 -11.03
C THR A 111 -30.70 -9.35 -10.32
N GLY A 112 -30.35 -10.21 -9.35
CA GLY A 112 -31.30 -11.12 -8.71
C GLY A 112 -31.65 -12.32 -9.58
N GLY A 113 -30.71 -12.78 -10.41
CA GLY A 113 -30.89 -13.96 -11.25
C GLY A 113 -31.07 -15.26 -10.45
N ARG A 114 -31.50 -16.34 -11.11
CA ARG A 114 -31.60 -17.66 -10.47
C ARG A 114 -30.23 -18.12 -9.95
N CYS A 115 -30.23 -18.60 -8.71
CA CYS A 115 -29.05 -19.15 -8.06
C CYS A 115 -29.15 -20.68 -8.03
N ASP A 116 -28.15 -21.35 -8.59
CA ASP A 116 -28.02 -22.81 -8.51
C ASP A 116 -27.59 -23.26 -7.11
N GLU A 117 -27.88 -24.50 -6.73
CA GLU A 117 -27.61 -25.01 -5.37
C GLU A 117 -26.12 -24.98 -4.99
N THR A 118 -25.23 -25.10 -5.98
CA THR A 118 -23.78 -25.04 -5.79
C THR A 118 -23.21 -23.63 -5.87
N GLY A 119 -24.05 -22.62 -6.14
CA GLY A 119 -23.63 -21.23 -6.38
C GLY A 119 -22.87 -20.62 -5.20
N ALA A 120 -23.28 -20.92 -3.96
CA ALA A 120 -22.64 -20.38 -2.76
C ALA A 120 -21.21 -20.91 -2.57
N LEU A 121 -21.02 -22.23 -2.70
CA LEU A 121 -19.70 -22.86 -2.56
C LEU A 121 -18.77 -22.45 -3.70
N HIS A 122 -19.30 -22.39 -4.93
CA HIS A 122 -18.53 -21.97 -6.09
C HIS A 122 -18.07 -20.51 -5.97
N TRP A 123 -18.98 -19.61 -5.59
CA TRP A 123 -18.67 -18.21 -5.29
C TRP A 123 -17.59 -18.08 -4.22
N PHE A 124 -17.79 -18.74 -3.08
CA PHE A 124 -16.85 -18.68 -1.97
C PHE A 124 -15.45 -19.16 -2.38
N SER A 125 -15.38 -20.26 -3.14
CA SER A 125 -14.10 -20.84 -3.57
C SER A 125 -13.35 -19.90 -4.52
N LEU A 126 -14.02 -19.39 -5.55
CA LEU A 126 -13.42 -18.47 -6.52
C LEU A 126 -12.92 -17.17 -5.87
N LEU A 127 -13.73 -16.56 -4.99
CA LEU A 127 -13.33 -15.32 -4.32
C LEU A 127 -12.25 -15.57 -3.26
N SER A 128 -12.21 -16.74 -2.64
CA SER A 128 -11.13 -17.09 -1.71
C SER A 128 -9.80 -17.25 -2.44
N GLU A 129 -9.77 -17.98 -3.57
CA GLU A 129 -8.58 -18.11 -4.40
C GLU A 129 -8.06 -16.74 -4.86
N ARG A 130 -8.96 -15.85 -5.30
CA ARG A 130 -8.60 -14.48 -5.67
C ARG A 130 -8.00 -13.71 -4.49
N LEU A 131 -8.60 -13.80 -3.29
CA LEU A 131 -8.10 -13.13 -2.09
C LEU A 131 -6.73 -13.67 -1.65
N ASP A 132 -6.49 -14.97 -1.80
CA ASP A 132 -5.19 -15.58 -1.52
C ASP A 132 -4.12 -15.07 -2.47
N GLN A 133 -4.44 -14.97 -3.77
CA GLN A 133 -3.53 -14.36 -4.76
C GLN A 133 -3.24 -12.88 -4.43
N MET A 134 -4.26 -12.14 -3.99
CA MET A 134 -4.07 -10.76 -3.53
C MET A 134 -3.21 -10.68 -2.27
N LYS A 135 -3.34 -11.62 -1.34
CA LYS A 135 -2.50 -11.68 -0.12
C LYS A 135 -1.02 -11.75 -0.48
N MET A 136 -0.64 -12.57 -1.47
CA MET A 136 0.75 -12.67 -1.92
C MET A 136 1.29 -11.33 -2.44
N LEU A 137 0.49 -10.61 -3.24
CA LEU A 137 0.90 -9.30 -3.75
C LEU A 137 0.99 -8.25 -2.63
N GLU A 138 0.06 -8.26 -1.67
CA GLU A 138 0.13 -7.40 -0.48
C GLU A 138 1.41 -7.66 0.33
N ASP A 139 1.83 -8.92 0.48
CA ASP A 139 3.09 -9.26 1.17
C ASP A 139 4.30 -8.70 0.42
N ALA A 140 4.31 -8.81 -0.92
CA ALA A 140 5.37 -8.23 -1.74
C ALA A 140 5.42 -6.69 -1.62
N LEU A 141 4.26 -6.02 -1.66
CA LEU A 141 4.15 -4.57 -1.47
C LEU A 141 4.65 -4.14 -0.08
N THR A 142 4.31 -4.91 0.95
CA THR A 142 4.76 -4.69 2.33
C THR A 142 6.28 -4.83 2.43
N ALA A 143 6.86 -5.86 1.81
CA ALA A 143 8.30 -6.07 1.78
C ALA A 143 9.02 -4.91 1.07
N THR A 144 8.51 -4.46 -0.08
CA THR A 144 9.05 -3.30 -0.81
C THR A 144 9.02 -2.03 0.04
N LEU A 145 7.91 -1.76 0.74
CA LEU A 145 7.82 -0.62 1.64
C LEU A 145 8.86 -0.70 2.76
N MET A 146 8.99 -1.86 3.42
CA MET A 146 9.97 -2.06 4.49
C MET A 146 11.41 -1.88 4.00
N GLN A 147 11.72 -2.38 2.80
CA GLN A 147 13.04 -2.19 2.19
C GLN A 147 13.34 -0.71 1.94
N ARG A 148 12.38 0.05 1.42
CA ARG A 148 12.53 1.50 1.19
C ARG A 148 12.74 2.27 2.50
N CYS A 149 11.99 1.93 3.54
CA CYS A 149 12.19 2.53 4.86
C CYS A 149 13.58 2.24 5.43
N ARG A 150 14.07 1.00 5.34
CA ARG A 150 15.42 0.64 5.79
C ARG A 150 16.50 1.43 5.04
N ALA A 151 16.40 1.47 3.71
CA ALA A 151 17.35 2.22 2.89
C ALA A 151 17.38 3.71 3.23
N ALA A 152 16.22 4.32 3.51
CA ALA A 152 16.14 5.71 3.94
C ALA A 152 16.79 5.94 5.32
N ILE A 153 16.58 5.03 6.27
CA ILE A 153 17.22 5.09 7.59
C ILE A 153 18.74 4.99 7.46
N ASP A 154 19.24 4.02 6.67
CA ASP A 154 20.68 3.83 6.44
C ASP A 154 21.31 5.06 5.79
N GLN A 155 20.62 5.67 4.82
CA GLN A 155 21.07 6.90 4.16
C GLN A 155 21.14 8.08 5.14
N ALA A 156 20.13 8.26 5.99
CA ALA A 156 20.10 9.31 7.00
C ALA A 156 21.24 9.13 8.04
N GLN A 157 21.51 7.89 8.46
CA GLN A 157 22.62 7.58 9.38
C GLN A 157 23.99 7.88 8.76
N GLN A 158 24.19 7.54 7.49
CA GLN A 158 25.43 7.85 6.77
C GLN A 158 25.65 9.36 6.60
N GLN A 159 24.58 10.12 6.32
CA GLN A 159 24.66 11.59 6.23
C GLN A 159 25.05 12.23 7.57
N ALA A 160 24.45 11.76 8.68
CA ALA A 160 24.78 12.22 10.02
C ALA A 160 26.23 11.87 10.43
N ALA A 161 26.72 10.68 10.07
CA ALA A 161 28.10 10.30 10.32
C ALA A 161 29.11 11.12 9.47
N GLY A 162 28.78 11.40 8.21
CA GLY A 162 29.63 12.19 7.30
C GLY A 162 29.74 13.67 7.68
N THR A 163 28.69 14.26 8.28
CA THR A 163 28.72 15.64 8.78
C THR A 163 29.60 15.81 10.02
N VAL A 164 29.68 14.79 10.88
CA VAL A 164 30.56 14.82 12.07
C VAL A 164 32.03 14.74 11.68
N VAL A 165 32.39 13.96 10.66
CA VAL A 165 33.80 13.78 10.23
C VAL A 165 34.37 15.02 9.51
N GLN A 166 33.54 15.84 8.85
CA GLN A 166 34.00 17.08 8.20
C GLN A 166 34.13 18.28 9.15
N GLY A 167 33.56 18.21 10.36
CA GLY A 167 33.59 19.30 11.35
C GLY A 167 34.95 19.51 12.04
N ASP A 168 35.80 18.48 12.13
CA ASP A 168 37.04 18.51 12.92
C ASP A 168 38.32 18.78 12.09
N SER A 169 38.22 18.84 10.76
CA SER A 169 39.42 18.96 9.90
C SER A 169 39.82 20.39 9.53
N ASN A 170 39.10 21.43 10.00
CA ASN A 170 39.31 22.81 9.55
C ASN A 170 39.73 23.80 10.65
N PHE A 171 40.20 23.33 11.82
CA PHE A 171 40.64 24.20 12.92
C PHE A 171 42.08 23.90 13.38
N SER A 172 43.03 23.86 12.45
CA SER A 172 44.44 23.97 12.78
C SER A 172 45.24 24.47 11.59
N LEU A 173 45.50 25.79 11.56
CA LEU A 173 46.71 26.42 11.00
C LEU A 173 46.55 27.94 11.02
N TYR A 174 46.74 28.56 12.19
CA TYR A 174 47.20 29.96 12.27
C TYR A 174 48.03 30.15 13.55
N VAL A 175 49.18 29.49 13.62
CA VAL A 175 50.25 29.88 14.54
C VAL A 175 51.55 29.89 13.76
N SER A 176 51.91 31.05 13.20
CA SER A 176 53.28 31.51 12.96
C SER A 176 53.23 32.90 12.34
N GLY A 177 53.73 33.90 13.07
CA GLY A 177 53.98 35.24 12.52
C GLY A 177 53.57 36.40 13.43
N ALA A 178 54.02 36.42 14.69
CA ALA A 178 54.04 37.64 15.49
C ALA A 178 55.43 37.78 16.11
N ASP A 179 56.33 38.43 15.36
CA ASP A 179 57.62 38.90 15.85
C ASP A 179 57.37 40.05 16.83
N TRP A 180 57.50 39.79 18.14
CA TRP A 180 57.71 40.85 19.12
C TRP A 180 58.84 40.47 20.10
N LEU A 181 59.71 41.46 20.36
CA LEU A 181 60.96 41.47 21.13
C LEU A 181 62.23 41.28 20.27
N PRO A 182 63.07 42.33 20.23
CA PRO A 182 64.12 42.40 21.23
C PRO A 182 64.23 43.77 21.92
N GLY A 183 64.46 43.71 23.24
CA GLY A 183 65.13 44.77 23.99
C GLY A 183 66.62 44.47 24.10
N ALA A 184 67.45 45.44 23.77
CA ALA A 184 68.82 45.59 24.25
C ALA A 184 69.16 47.09 24.22
N ALA A 185 69.26 47.69 25.40
CA ALA A 185 70.06 48.88 25.67
C ALA A 185 71.29 48.43 26.45
#